data_AF-A0A1Y1L9Y5-F1
#
_entry.id   AF-A0A1Y1L9Y5-F1
#
_cell.length_a   1.000
_cell.length_b   1.000
_cell.length_c   1.000
_cell.angle_alpha   90.00
_cell.angle_beta   90.00
_cell.angle_gamma   90.00
#
_symmetry.space_group_name_H-M   'P 1'
#
loop_
_entity.id
_entity.type
_entity.pdbx_description
1 polymer ?
#
loop_
_entity_poly.entity_id
_entity_poly.type
_entity_poly.pdbx_seq_one_letter_code
_entity_poly.pdbx_strand_id
1 'polypeptide(L)'
;EPLKTTNVVLAAYTTAHARLKLYSYLEQLGDRVLYFDTDSVIFTEKPGEWSPPCGNFLGDMTDEIECYGPESRIVEFVSGGPKNYAYKVFSSSANTYSVVCKVKGISLNYKNSRVVNFETIKDAVLNNAP
;
A
#
# COMPACT_ATOMS: atom_id res chain seq x y z
N GLU A 1 12.19 -31.40 -7.86
CA GLU A 1 10.98 -32.00 -7.27
C GLU A 1 10.39 -31.05 -6.24
N PRO A 2 9.07 -30.99 -6.06
CA PRO A 2 8.45 -30.21 -4.99
C PRO A 2 8.91 -30.71 -3.60
N LEU A 3 8.91 -29.82 -2.61
CA LEU A 3 9.28 -30.21 -1.24
C LEU A 3 8.26 -31.23 -0.72
N LYS A 4 8.70 -32.17 0.12
CA LYS A 4 7.80 -33.15 0.78
C LYS A 4 6.69 -32.49 1.62
N THR A 5 6.88 -31.22 1.99
CA THR A 5 5.95 -30.38 2.74
C THR A 5 5.04 -29.53 1.84
N THR A 6 5.16 -29.61 0.51
CA THR A 6 4.33 -28.84 -0.42
C THR A 6 2.96 -29.47 -0.56
N ASN A 7 1.91 -28.70 -0.25
CA ASN A 7 0.53 -29.06 -0.54
C ASN A 7 -0.16 -27.90 -1.28
N VAL A 8 -0.39 -28.09 -2.57
CA VAL A 8 -0.99 -27.07 -3.46
C VAL A 8 -2.44 -26.77 -3.11
N VAL A 9 -3.18 -27.74 -2.57
CA VAL A 9 -4.57 -27.56 -2.16
C VAL A 9 -4.63 -26.65 -0.94
N LEU A 10 -3.79 -26.88 0.07
CA LEU A 10 -3.72 -25.99 1.23
C LEU A 10 -3.35 -24.56 0.84
N ALA A 11 -2.36 -24.39 -0.05
CA ALA A 11 -1.99 -23.07 -0.56
C ALA A 11 -3.16 -22.37 -1.30
N ALA A 12 -3.91 -23.12 -2.11
CA ALA A 12 -5.08 -22.57 -2.80
C ALA A 12 -6.15 -22.07 -1.80
N TYR A 13 -6.50 -22.88 -0.79
CA TYR A 13 -7.46 -22.49 0.24
C TYR A 13 -6.97 -21.28 1.05
N THR A 14 -5.73 -21.30 1.54
CA THR A 14 -5.17 -20.17 2.30
C THR A 14 -5.22 -18.87 1.50
N THR A 15 -4.82 -18.89 0.23
CA THR A 15 -4.84 -17.67 -0.60
C THR A 15 -6.24 -17.25 -1.02
N ALA A 16 -7.20 -18.17 -1.17
CA ALA A 16 -8.59 -17.84 -1.40
C ALA A 16 -9.21 -17.14 -0.19
N HIS A 17 -9.00 -17.68 1.01
CA HIS A 17 -9.47 -17.07 2.26
C HIS A 17 -8.86 -15.69 2.52
N ALA A 18 -7.55 -15.51 2.27
CA ALA A 18 -6.90 -14.21 2.39
C ALA A 18 -7.52 -13.17 1.43
N ARG A 19 -7.81 -13.56 0.18
CA ARG A 19 -8.48 -12.67 -0.79
C ARG A 19 -9.89 -12.31 -0.37
N LEU A 20 -10.68 -13.27 0.13
CA LEU A 20 -12.03 -12.99 0.64
C LEU A 20 -11.99 -12.06 1.85
N LYS A 21 -11.01 -12.23 2.74
CA LYS A 21 -10.79 -11.33 3.88
C LYS A 21 -10.49 -9.91 3.41
N LEU A 22 -9.52 -9.73 2.50
CA LEU A 22 -9.24 -8.41 1.92
C LEU A 22 -10.48 -7.82 1.22
N TYR A 23 -11.17 -8.63 0.41
CA TYR A 23 -12.37 -8.22 -0.33
C TYR A 23 -13.48 -7.69 0.60
N SER A 24 -13.65 -8.26 1.80
CA SER A 24 -14.64 -7.76 2.77
C SER A 24 -14.40 -6.29 3.22
N TYR A 25 -13.14 -5.83 3.19
CA TYR A 25 -12.81 -4.42 3.42
C TYR A 25 -12.99 -3.59 2.15
N LEU A 26 -12.57 -4.12 1.00
CA LEU A 26 -12.71 -3.43 -0.29
C LEU A 26 -14.17 -3.16 -0.65
N GLU A 27 -15.07 -4.12 -0.38
CA GLU A 27 -16.51 -3.99 -0.63
C GLU A 27 -17.14 -2.86 0.21
N GLN A 28 -16.69 -2.69 1.46
CA GLN A 28 -17.16 -1.60 2.32
C GLN A 28 -16.54 -0.25 1.96
N LEU A 29 -15.28 -0.23 1.52
CA LEU A 29 -14.59 0.99 1.08
C LEU A 29 -15.13 1.51 -0.26
N GLY A 30 -15.51 0.61 -1.16
CA GLY A 30 -16.05 0.95 -2.49
C GLY A 30 -15.09 1.84 -3.30
N ASP A 31 -15.62 2.93 -3.85
CA ASP A 31 -14.89 3.87 -4.70
C ASP A 31 -13.75 4.62 -3.99
N ARG A 32 -13.63 4.49 -2.67
CA ARG A 32 -12.54 5.10 -1.89
C ARG A 32 -11.22 4.35 -2.03
N VAL A 33 -11.22 3.13 -2.56
CA VAL A 33 -10.01 2.33 -2.73
C VAL A 33 -9.14 2.94 -3.84
N LEU A 34 -7.91 3.32 -3.49
CA LEU A 34 -6.92 3.81 -4.45
C LEU A 34 -5.98 2.70 -4.93
N TYR A 35 -5.66 1.75 -4.05
CA TYR A 35 -4.76 0.64 -4.33
C TYR A 35 -4.93 -0.49 -3.30
N PHE A 36 -4.65 -1.73 -3.68
CA PHE A 36 -4.57 -2.86 -2.75
C PHE A 36 -3.54 -3.88 -3.23
N ASP A 37 -2.86 -4.56 -2.29
CA ASP A 37 -1.93 -5.64 -2.60
C ASP A 37 -1.88 -6.64 -1.46
N THR A 38 -2.30 -7.88 -1.75
CA THR A 38 -2.27 -9.07 -0.88
C THR A 38 -3.05 -8.95 0.42
N ASP A 39 -2.63 -8.06 1.31
CA ASP A 39 -3.09 -7.83 2.68
C ASP A 39 -3.11 -6.34 3.07
N SER A 40 -2.82 -5.43 2.13
CA SER A 40 -2.85 -3.98 2.35
C SER A 40 -3.86 -3.28 1.43
N VAL A 41 -4.38 -2.14 1.89
CA VAL A 41 -5.25 -1.24 1.12
C VAL A 41 -4.87 0.21 1.39
N ILE A 42 -4.79 1.01 0.33
CA ILE A 42 -4.67 2.47 0.39
C ILE A 42 -6.00 3.03 -0.08
N PHE A 43 -6.59 3.93 0.70
CA PHE A 43 -7.91 4.47 0.43
C PHE A 43 -7.98 5.96 0.81
N THR A 44 -8.96 6.67 0.24
CA THR A 44 -9.25 8.06 0.64
C THR A 44 -10.06 8.05 1.93
N GLU A 45 -9.75 8.95 2.86
CA GLU A 45 -10.51 9.11 4.10
C GLU A 45 -11.16 10.49 4.17
N LYS A 46 -12.43 10.53 4.59
CA LYS A 46 -13.13 11.77 4.95
C LYS A 46 -13.81 11.62 6.31
N PRO A 47 -13.96 12.72 7.07
CA PRO A 47 -14.64 12.68 8.36
C PRO A 47 -16.05 12.10 8.25
N GLY A 48 -16.36 11.12 9.10
CA GLY A 48 -17.66 10.48 9.19
C GLY A 48 -17.90 9.31 8.23
N GLU A 49 -16.96 9.02 7.32
CA GLU A 49 -17.01 7.79 6.52
C GLU A 49 -16.47 6.60 7.32
N TRP A 50 -16.90 5.38 6.98
CA TRP A 50 -16.42 4.16 7.64
C TRP A 50 -14.94 3.90 7.31
N SER A 51 -14.10 3.64 8.31
CA SER A 51 -12.71 3.22 8.10
C SER A 51 -12.51 1.80 8.67
N PRO A 52 -11.67 0.95 8.04
CA PRO A 52 -11.37 -0.38 8.55
C PRO A 52 -10.89 -0.33 10.00
N PRO A 53 -11.47 -1.15 10.90
CA PRO A 53 -11.01 -1.18 12.29
C PRO A 53 -9.58 -1.73 12.35
N CYS A 54 -8.70 -1.01 13.04
CA CYS A 54 -7.33 -1.43 13.29
C CYS A 54 -7.19 -2.09 14.66
N GLY A 55 -6.24 -2.99 14.80
CA GLY A 55 -6.01 -3.74 16.03
C GLY A 55 -4.62 -4.38 16.10
N ASN A 56 -4.33 -5.00 17.25
CA ASN A 56 -3.02 -5.59 17.55
C ASN A 56 -3.03 -7.13 17.52
N PHE A 57 -4.16 -7.76 17.15
CA PHE A 57 -4.30 -9.21 17.15
C PHE A 57 -4.16 -9.80 15.74
N LEU A 58 -3.95 -11.12 15.69
CA LEU A 58 -3.79 -11.83 14.43
C LEU A 58 -5.05 -11.68 13.56
N GLY A 59 -4.87 -11.11 12.37
CA GLY A 59 -5.94 -10.92 11.39
C GLY A 59 -6.63 -9.56 11.47
N ASP A 60 -6.24 -8.71 12.41
CA ASP A 60 -6.63 -7.29 12.44
C ASP A 60 -5.86 -6.51 11.37
N MET A 61 -6.47 -5.43 10.87
CA MET A 61 -5.75 -4.47 10.04
C MET A 61 -4.82 -3.63 10.92
N THR A 62 -3.68 -3.22 10.37
CA THR A 62 -2.74 -2.33 11.06
C THR A 62 -2.60 -1.03 10.28
N ASP A 63 -2.62 0.10 10.99
CA ASP A 63 -2.31 1.39 10.38
C ASP A 63 -0.79 1.52 10.18
N GLU A 64 -0.33 1.31 8.94
CA GLU A 64 1.09 1.44 8.59
C GLU A 64 1.61 2.89 8.67
N ILE A 65 0.71 3.88 8.69
CA ILE A 65 1.08 5.30 8.68
C ILE A 65 1.38 5.80 10.10
N GLU A 66 0.86 5.14 11.13
CA GLU A 66 1.12 5.47 12.53
C GLU A 66 2.62 5.46 12.87
N CYS A 67 3.44 4.67 12.17
CA CYS A 67 4.89 4.63 12.40
C CYS A 67 5.61 5.96 12.11
N TYR A 68 4.99 6.87 11.34
CA TYR A 68 5.51 8.22 11.09
C TYR A 68 5.14 9.22 12.20
N GLY A 69 4.37 8.80 13.20
CA GLY A 69 3.91 9.60 14.33
C GLY A 69 2.39 9.73 14.38
N PRO A 70 1.85 10.19 15.52
CA PRO A 70 0.41 10.38 15.68
C PRO A 70 -0.12 11.38 14.66
N GLU A 71 -1.33 11.14 14.17
CA GLU A 71 -2.02 11.98 13.18
C GLU A 71 -1.23 12.16 11.87
N SER A 72 -0.35 11.22 11.54
CA SER A 72 0.31 11.16 10.24
C SER A 72 -0.69 10.72 9.18
N ARG A 73 -0.59 11.28 7.98
CA ARG A 73 -1.46 10.90 6.86
C ARG A 73 -0.74 10.94 5.53
N ILE A 74 -1.21 10.12 4.60
CA ILE A 74 -0.80 10.25 3.20
C ILE A 74 -1.46 11.51 2.63
N VAL A 75 -0.64 12.42 2.08
CA VAL A 75 -1.11 13.67 1.47
C VAL A 75 -1.12 13.61 -0.05
N GLU A 76 -0.26 12.79 -0.64
CA GLU A 76 -0.24 12.54 -2.08
C GLU A 76 0.03 11.06 -2.32
N PHE A 77 -0.72 10.48 -3.24
CA PHE A 77 -0.54 9.11 -3.70
C PHE A 77 -0.48 9.09 -5.23
N VAL A 78 0.45 8.32 -5.77
CA VAL A 78 0.57 8.06 -7.21
C VAL A 78 0.76 6.57 -7.45
N SER A 79 0.06 6.03 -8.44
CA SER A 79 0.20 4.64 -8.87
C SER A 79 0.45 4.60 -10.38
N GLY A 80 1.55 3.96 -10.78
CA GLY A 80 1.84 3.59 -12.16
C GLY A 80 1.37 2.18 -12.51
N GLY A 81 0.73 1.47 -11.56
CA GLY A 81 0.21 0.12 -11.75
C GLY A 81 0.59 -0.86 -10.63
N PRO A 82 0.36 -2.16 -10.83
CA PRO A 82 0.60 -3.18 -9.81
C PRO A 82 2.06 -3.20 -9.33
N LYS A 83 2.25 -2.99 -8.03
CA LYS A 83 3.55 -2.94 -7.32
C LYS A 83 4.50 -1.85 -7.88
N ASN A 84 3.93 -0.80 -8.48
CA ASN A 84 4.62 0.40 -8.90
C ASN A 84 3.84 1.64 -8.44
N TYR A 85 4.15 2.13 -7.25
CA TYR A 85 3.46 3.26 -6.63
C TYR A 85 4.38 4.05 -5.71
N ALA A 86 3.99 5.29 -5.43
CA ALA A 86 4.68 6.15 -4.47
C ALA A 86 3.69 7.01 -3.70
N TYR A 87 4.06 7.39 -2.49
CA TYR A 87 3.24 8.25 -1.64
C TYR A 87 4.08 9.17 -0.76
N LYS A 88 3.51 10.32 -0.42
CA LYS A 88 4.03 11.29 0.54
C LYS A 88 3.21 11.21 1.82
N VAL A 89 3.88 11.00 2.94
CA VAL A 89 3.30 11.06 4.28
C VAL A 89 3.67 12.39 4.92
N PHE A 90 2.69 13.07 5.50
CA PHE A 90 2.92 14.20 6.38
C PHE A 90 2.83 13.72 7.83
N SER A 91 3.88 13.96 8.61
CA SER A 91 3.91 13.69 10.05
C SER A 91 3.60 14.98 10.80
N SER A 92 2.47 15.01 11.50
CA SER A 92 2.04 16.17 12.29
C SER A 92 2.95 16.42 13.49
N SER A 93 3.49 15.36 14.11
CA SER A 93 4.37 15.45 15.28
C SER A 93 5.75 16.03 14.94
N ALA A 94 6.34 15.60 13.82
CA ALA A 94 7.64 16.09 13.38
C ALA A 94 7.53 17.33 12.47
N ASN A 95 6.33 17.66 11.98
CA ASN A 95 6.08 18.65 10.95
C ASN A 95 6.97 18.45 9.70
N THR A 96 7.10 17.20 9.25
CA THR A 96 7.96 16.81 8.13
C THR A 96 7.23 15.91 7.14
N TYR A 97 7.76 15.85 5.92
CA TYR A 97 7.29 14.95 4.89
C TYR A 97 8.24 13.77 4.73
N SER A 98 7.67 12.57 4.60
CA SER A 98 8.39 11.35 4.24
C SER A 98 7.87 10.83 2.91
N VAL A 99 8.78 10.37 2.05
CA VAL A 99 8.44 9.83 0.73
C VAL A 99 8.71 8.34 0.73
N VAL A 100 7.74 7.56 0.24
CA VAL A 100 7.91 6.13 0.01
C VAL A 100 7.71 5.85 -1.47
N CYS A 101 8.63 5.10 -2.07
CA CYS A 101 8.54 4.62 -3.44
C CYS A 101 8.63 3.09 -3.43
N LYS A 102 7.73 2.42 -4.15
CA LYS A 102 7.66 0.97 -4.27
C LYS A 102 7.62 0.63 -5.76
N VAL A 103 8.73 0.11 -6.29
CA VAL A 103 8.85 -0.22 -7.72
C VAL A 103 9.38 -1.64 -7.86
N LYS A 104 8.52 -2.56 -8.29
CA LYS A 104 8.90 -3.96 -8.49
C LYS A 104 9.97 -4.09 -9.56
N GLY A 105 11.00 -4.89 -9.28
CA GLY A 105 12.10 -5.17 -10.20
C GLY A 105 13.26 -4.18 -10.14
N ILE A 106 13.11 -3.07 -9.39
CA ILE A 106 14.16 -2.07 -9.21
C ILE A 106 14.50 -1.97 -7.72
N SER A 107 15.74 -2.26 -7.36
CA SER A 107 16.24 -1.97 -6.01
C SER A 107 16.52 -0.47 -5.87
N LEU A 108 15.84 0.20 -4.94
CA LEU A 108 16.01 1.63 -4.66
C LEU A 108 17.24 1.88 -3.78
N ASN A 109 18.43 1.70 -4.36
CA ASN A 109 19.68 2.19 -3.79
C ASN A 109 19.85 3.69 -4.06
N TYR A 110 20.86 4.33 -3.46
CA TYR A 110 21.10 5.77 -3.60
C TYR A 110 21.17 6.27 -5.05
N LYS A 111 21.77 5.52 -5.98
CA LYS A 111 21.86 5.93 -7.39
C LYS A 111 20.50 5.82 -8.07
N ASN A 112 19.81 4.70 -7.86
CA ASN A 112 18.52 4.43 -8.46
C ASN A 112 17.43 5.36 -7.92
N SER A 113 17.45 5.70 -6.62
CA SER A 113 16.47 6.61 -6.01
C SER A 113 16.58 8.06 -6.50
N ARG A 114 17.71 8.45 -7.12
CA ARG A 114 17.82 9.74 -7.80
C ARG A 114 17.09 9.78 -9.14
N VAL A 115 16.94 8.63 -9.79
CA VAL A 115 16.29 8.50 -11.10
C VAL A 115 14.83 8.05 -10.96
N VAL A 116 14.58 7.07 -10.09
CA VAL A 116 13.26 6.54 -9.77
C VAL A 116 12.86 7.05 -8.40
N ASN A 117 12.13 8.15 -8.38
CA ASN A 117 11.59 8.80 -7.20
C ASN A 117 10.12 9.20 -7.43
N PHE A 118 9.51 9.75 -6.37
CA PHE A 118 8.11 10.17 -6.40
C PHE A 118 7.78 11.10 -7.57
N GLU A 119 8.61 12.12 -7.81
CA GLU A 119 8.34 13.11 -8.87
C GLU A 119 8.44 12.47 -10.25
N THR A 120 9.43 11.60 -10.48
CA THR A 120 9.54 10.89 -11.77
C THR A 120 8.40 9.91 -12.02
N ILE A 121 7.91 9.22 -10.98
CA ILE A 121 6.74 8.33 -11.11
C ILE A 121 5.49 9.16 -11.40
N LYS A 122 5.32 10.29 -10.71
CA LYS A 122 4.22 11.25 -10.94
C LYS A 122 4.24 11.81 -12.36
N ASP A 123 5.40 12.21 -12.83
CA ASP A 123 5.59 12.73 -14.19
C ASP A 123 5.27 11.66 -15.25
N ALA A 124 5.73 10.42 -15.05
CA ALA A 124 5.42 9.32 -15.96
C ALA A 124 3.90 9.05 -16.06
N VAL A 125 3.17 9.11 -14.94
CA VAL A 125 1.71 8.89 -14.91
C VAL A 125 0.94 10.05 -15.55
N LEU A 126 1.34 11.30 -15.31
CA LEU A 126 0.59 12.47 -15.78
C LEU A 126 0.94 12.87 -17.21
N ASN A 127 2.21 12.73 -17.60
CA ASN A 127 2.74 13.31 -18.83
C ASN A 127 3.25 12.27 -19.84
N ASN A 128 3.09 10.96 -19.56
CA ASN A 128 3.65 9.88 -20.40
C ASN A 128 5.16 10.07 -20.69
N ALA A 129 5.90 10.59 -19.71
CA ALA A 129 7.35 10.74 -19.85
C ALA A 129 8.00 9.35 -20.09
N PRO A 130 8.92 9.22 -21.07
CA PRO A 130 9.54 7.95 -21.44
C PRO A 130 10.44 7.35 -20.36
#